data_AF-A0A7V5Q1G4-F1
#
_entry.id   AF-A0A7V5Q1G4-F1
#
_cell.length_a   1.000
_cell.length_b   1.000
_cell.length_c   1.000
_cell.angle_alpha   90.00
_cell.angle_beta   90.00
_cell.angle_gamma   90.00
#
_symmetry.space_group_name_H-M   'P 1'
#
loop_
_entity.id
_entity.type
_entity.pdbx_description
1 polymer ?
#
loop_
_entity_poly.entity_id
_entity_poly.type
_entity_poly.pdbx_seq_one_letter_code
_entity_poly.pdbx_strand_id
1 'polypeptide(L)'
;MDRAERLLSHVWMVRTFLKHAPEAEEDPELRDIHRALYDVMLALGGAAASGDAPRYFRLLTKKLPRLKAAVDTWRDLQPEVSGHMNFRMSVTSLETAVAELERVLAEFESLAEE
;
A
#
# COMPACT_ATOMS: atom_id res chain seq x y z
N MET A 1 8.05 -5.69 -12.72
CA MET A 1 6.98 -6.27 -11.88
C MET A 1 7.53 -6.71 -10.52
N ASP A 2 8.57 -7.55 -10.47
CA ASP A 2 9.17 -8.06 -9.22
C ASP A 2 9.48 -6.97 -8.17
N ARG A 3 10.12 -5.85 -8.55
CA ARG A 3 10.37 -4.72 -7.64
C ARG A 3 9.07 -4.17 -7.02
N ALA A 4 8.00 -4.04 -7.81
CA ALA A 4 6.71 -3.58 -7.29
C ALA A 4 6.10 -4.60 -6.31
N GLU A 5 6.20 -5.90 -6.58
CA GLU A 5 5.69 -6.93 -5.67
C GLU A 5 6.46 -6.98 -4.34
N ARG A 6 7.78 -6.80 -4.38
CA ARG A 6 8.60 -6.65 -3.16
C ARG A 6 8.15 -5.44 -2.34
N LEU A 7 7.86 -4.30 -2.98
CA LEU A 7 7.34 -3.12 -2.29
C LEU A 7 5.94 -3.35 -1.72
N LEU A 8 5.06 -4.03 -2.45
CA LEU A 8 3.73 -4.38 -1.96
C LEU A 8 3.75 -5.39 -0.80
N SER A 9 4.84 -6.14 -0.61
CA SER A 9 5.01 -6.96 0.59
C SER A 9 4.99 -6.11 1.86
N HIS A 10 5.56 -4.89 1.84
CA HIS A 10 5.48 -3.95 2.95
C HIS A 10 4.02 -3.54 3.23
N VAL A 11 3.27 -3.25 2.17
CA VAL A 11 1.84 -2.90 2.26
C VAL A 11 1.05 -4.05 2.89
N TRP A 12 1.31 -5.28 2.47
CA TRP A 12 0.64 -6.46 3.03
C TRP A 12 0.99 -6.71 4.50
N MET A 13 2.27 -6.57 4.87
CA MET A 13 2.73 -6.75 6.24
C MET A 13 2.10 -5.72 7.17
N VAL A 14 2.09 -4.44 6.78
CA VAL A 14 1.46 -3.38 7.57
C VAL A 14 -0.05 -3.59 7.64
N ARG A 15 -0.72 -3.90 6.52
CA ARG A 15 -2.16 -4.21 6.53
C ARG A 15 -2.49 -5.32 7.53
N THR A 16 -1.67 -6.37 7.56
CA THR A 16 -1.87 -7.51 8.46
C THR A 16 -1.67 -7.09 9.92
N PHE A 17 -0.63 -6.30 10.19
CA PHE A 17 -0.41 -5.70 11.51
C PHE A 17 -1.61 -4.85 11.96
N LEU A 18 -2.04 -3.87 11.16
CA LEU A 18 -3.14 -2.96 11.54
C LEU A 18 -4.47 -3.70 11.72
N LYS A 19 -4.79 -4.68 10.87
CA LYS A 19 -6.01 -5.49 11.00
C LYS A 19 -6.11 -6.22 12.35
N HIS A 20 -4.97 -6.60 12.92
CA HIS A 20 -4.87 -7.39 14.13
C HIS A 20 -4.43 -6.58 15.36
N ALA A 21 -4.29 -5.26 15.19
CA ALA A 21 -4.09 -4.34 16.30
C ALA A 21 -5.40 -4.24 17.11
N PRO A 22 -5.37 -4.37 18.45
CA PRO A 22 -6.54 -4.15 19.30
C PRO A 22 -7.23 -2.81 19.00
N GLU A 23 -6.44 -1.78 18.68
CA GLU A 23 -6.90 -0.44 18.32
C GLU A 23 -7.86 -0.46 17.11
N ALA A 24 -7.76 -1.42 16.19
CA ALA A 24 -8.64 -1.50 15.00
C ALA A 24 -10.06 -2.02 15.30
N GLU A 25 -10.28 -2.59 16.49
CA GLU A 25 -11.63 -2.94 16.95
C GLU A 25 -12.40 -1.70 17.39
N GLU A 26 -11.70 -0.73 17.98
CA GLU A 26 -12.23 0.47 18.61
C GLU A 26 -12.22 1.70 17.68
N ASP A 27 -11.32 1.73 16.70
CA ASP A 27 -11.14 2.85 15.76
C ASP A 27 -11.68 2.49 14.34
N PRO A 28 -12.84 3.07 13.93
CA PRO A 28 -13.39 2.85 12.60
C PRO A 28 -12.51 3.35 11.45
N GLU A 29 -11.73 4.41 11.66
CA GLU A 29 -10.85 4.98 10.64
C GLU A 29 -9.65 4.06 10.38
N LEU A 30 -9.09 3.48 11.44
CA LEU A 30 -8.06 2.44 11.33
C LEU A 30 -8.56 1.21 10.55
N ARG A 31 -9.83 0.86 10.74
CA ARG A 31 -10.48 -0.22 9.99
C ARG A 31 -10.54 0.08 8.50
N ASP A 32 -10.88 1.30 8.13
CA ASP A 32 -10.97 1.73 6.74
C ASP A 32 -9.59 1.81 6.07
N ILE A 33 -8.55 2.18 6.81
CA ILE A 33 -7.16 2.14 6.33
C ILE A 33 -6.76 0.72 5.93
N HIS A 34 -6.85 -0.26 6.83
CA HIS A 34 -6.39 -1.62 6.52
C HIS A 34 -7.26 -2.30 5.44
N ARG A 35 -8.51 -1.85 5.26
CA ARG A 35 -9.38 -2.26 4.14
C ARG A 35 -8.92 -1.65 2.82
N ALA A 36 -8.60 -0.36 2.79
CA ALA A 36 -8.08 0.31 1.61
C ALA A 36 -6.77 -0.34 1.12
N LEU A 37 -5.86 -0.70 2.04
CA LEU A 37 -4.65 -1.46 1.72
C LEU A 37 -4.98 -2.82 1.10
N TYR A 38 -5.96 -3.55 1.67
CA TYR A 38 -6.40 -4.84 1.14
C TYR A 38 -6.99 -4.72 -0.27
N ASP A 39 -7.83 -3.71 -0.54
CA ASP A 39 -8.46 -3.51 -1.85
C ASP A 39 -7.45 -3.28 -2.97
N VAL A 40 -6.35 -2.59 -2.68
CA VAL A 40 -5.24 -2.39 -3.62
C VAL A 40 -4.60 -3.73 -3.96
N MET A 41 -4.26 -4.52 -2.93
CA MET A 41 -3.64 -5.83 -3.09
C MET A 41 -4.54 -6.81 -3.86
N LEU A 42 -5.84 -6.83 -3.52
CA LEU A 42 -6.83 -7.65 -4.19
C LEU A 42 -6.97 -7.31 -5.67
N ALA A 43 -6.96 -6.02 -6.01
CA ALA A 43 -7.07 -5.58 -7.40
C ALA A 43 -5.88 -6.04 -8.26
N LEU A 44 -4.69 -6.13 -7.68
CA LEU A 44 -3.46 -6.52 -8.38
C LEU A 44 -3.27 -8.03 -8.46
N GLY A 45 -3.82 -8.79 -7.50
CA GLY A 45 -3.54 -10.23 -7.34
C GLY A 45 -3.81 -11.08 -8.59
N GLY A 46 -4.86 -10.77 -9.37
CA GLY A 46 -5.15 -11.52 -10.60
C GLY A 46 -4.09 -11.33 -11.69
N ALA A 47 -3.59 -10.10 -11.87
CA ALA A 47 -2.54 -9.81 -12.85
C ALA A 47 -1.18 -10.36 -12.38
N ALA A 48 -0.89 -10.26 -11.08
CA ALA A 48 0.31 -10.86 -10.48
C ALA A 48 0.35 -12.39 -10.68
N ALA A 49 -0.72 -13.10 -10.32
CA ALA A 49 -0.79 -14.56 -10.42
C ALA A 49 -0.68 -15.09 -11.86
N SER A 50 -1.07 -14.28 -12.85
CA SER A 50 -0.97 -14.64 -14.28
C SER A 50 0.31 -14.13 -14.96
N GLY A 51 1.16 -13.38 -14.25
CA GLY A 51 2.37 -12.78 -14.81
C GLY A 51 2.13 -11.69 -15.86
N ASP A 52 0.91 -11.14 -15.94
CA ASP A 52 0.52 -10.13 -16.91
C ASP A 52 1.01 -8.74 -16.48
N ALA A 53 2.28 -8.45 -16.77
CA ALA A 53 2.93 -7.19 -16.37
C ALA A 53 2.23 -5.93 -16.92
N PRO A 54 1.82 -5.85 -18.21
CA PRO A 54 1.09 -4.68 -18.71
C PRO A 54 -0.23 -4.44 -17.97
N ARG A 55 -1.01 -5.49 -17.70
CA ARG A 55 -2.25 -5.35 -16.91
C ARG A 55 -1.95 -4.97 -15.47
N TYR A 56 -0.93 -5.59 -14.86
CA TYR A 56 -0.50 -5.30 -13.50
C TYR A 56 -0.19 -3.81 -13.33
N PHE A 57 0.65 -3.24 -14.19
CA PHE A 57 1.03 -1.83 -14.09
C PHE A 57 -0.12 -0.88 -14.39
N ARG A 58 -0.98 -1.17 -15.38
CA ARG A 58 -2.21 -0.38 -15.59
C ARG A 58 -3.13 -0.35 -14.36
N LEU A 59 -3.25 -1.48 -13.65
CA LEU A 59 -4.02 -1.54 -12.41
C LEU A 59 -3.32 -0.79 -11.28
N LEU A 60 -1.99 -0.91 -11.17
CA LEU A 60 -1.19 -0.22 -10.18
C LEU A 60 -1.30 1.31 -10.35
N THR A 61 -1.17 1.85 -11.57
CA THR A 61 -1.38 3.28 -11.86
C THR A 61 -2.76 3.76 -11.37
N LYS A 62 -3.81 2.97 -11.58
CA LYS A 62 -5.17 3.31 -11.13
C LYS A 62 -5.36 3.22 -9.62
N LYS A 63 -4.60 2.37 -8.94
CA LYS A 63 -4.77 2.08 -7.51
C LYS A 63 -3.82 2.87 -6.62
N LEU A 64 -2.69 3.33 -7.14
CA LEU A 64 -1.69 4.10 -6.41
C LEU A 64 -2.26 5.36 -5.74
N PRO A 65 -3.13 6.17 -6.38
CA PRO A 65 -3.71 7.34 -5.70
C PRO A 65 -4.52 6.97 -4.45
N ARG A 66 -5.27 5.85 -4.49
CA ARG A 66 -6.02 5.35 -3.33
C ARG A 66 -5.09 4.82 -2.24
N LEU A 67 -4.01 4.13 -2.63
CA LEU A 67 -2.99 3.70 -1.68
C LEU A 67 -2.38 4.90 -0.96
N LYS A 68 -1.96 5.92 -1.72
CA LYS A 68 -1.38 7.15 -1.18
C LYS A 68 -2.32 7.85 -0.19
N ALA A 69 -3.59 8.04 -0.55
CA ALA A 69 -4.57 8.64 0.34
C ALA A 69 -4.75 7.86 1.66
N ALA A 70 -4.73 6.52 1.61
CA ALA A 70 -4.80 5.70 2.82
C ALA A 70 -3.54 5.84 3.70
N VAL A 71 -2.37 5.98 3.08
CA VAL A 71 -1.10 6.22 3.79
C VAL A 71 -1.06 7.61 4.42
N ASP A 72 -1.54 8.64 3.70
CA ASP A 72 -1.63 10.00 4.23
C ASP A 72 -2.58 10.05 5.43
N THR A 73 -3.77 9.44 5.30
CA THR A 73 -4.72 9.31 6.41
C THR A 73 -4.09 8.58 7.60
N TRP A 74 -3.34 7.50 7.34
CA TRP A 74 -2.68 6.76 8.40
C TRP A 74 -1.57 7.56 9.09
N ARG A 75 -0.78 8.34 8.35
CA ARG A 75 0.25 9.23 8.91
C ARG A 75 -0.38 10.21 9.91
N ASP A 76 -1.50 10.80 9.54
CA ASP A 76 -2.16 11.83 10.35
C ASP A 76 -2.84 11.21 11.58
N LEU A 77 -3.46 10.04 11.43
CA LEU A 77 -4.17 9.32 12.51
C LEU A 77 -3.23 8.62 13.49
N GLN A 78 -2.08 8.10 13.02
CA GLN A 78 -1.20 7.24 13.81
C GLN A 78 -0.81 7.79 15.20
N PRO A 79 -0.47 9.08 15.38
CA PRO A 79 -0.11 9.63 16.69
C PRO A 79 -1.24 9.55 17.72
N GLU A 80 -2.50 9.63 17.26
CA GLU A 80 -3.69 9.56 18.11
C GLU A 80 -4.02 8.11 18.49
N VAL A 81 -3.79 7.18 17.55
CA VAL A 81 -4.00 5.74 17.77
C VAL A 81 -3.00 5.17 18.77
N SER A 82 -1.70 5.40 18.59
CA SER A 82 -0.69 4.83 19.48
C SER A 82 0.70 5.42 19.30
N GLY A 83 1.36 5.77 20.40
CA GLY A 83 2.78 6.17 20.41
C GLY A 83 3.78 5.03 20.24
N HIS A 84 3.33 3.77 20.16
CA HIS A 84 4.23 2.60 20.11
C HIS A 84 5.05 2.55 18.81
N MET A 85 6.28 2.03 18.89
CA MET A 85 7.22 2.03 17.77
C MET A 85 6.69 1.28 16.54
N ASN A 86 5.95 0.19 16.72
CA ASN A 86 5.36 -0.57 15.61
C ASN A 86 4.44 0.30 14.74
N PHE A 87 3.61 1.16 15.33
CA PHE A 87 2.72 2.03 14.57
C PHE A 87 3.50 3.12 13.82
N ARG A 88 4.48 3.74 14.47
CA ARG A 88 5.40 4.68 13.80
C ARG A 88 6.14 4.05 12.62
N MET A 89 6.69 2.85 12.81
CA MET A 89 7.37 2.11 11.74
C MET A 89 6.43 1.69 10.62
N SER A 90 5.16 1.43 10.93
CA SER A 90 4.16 1.08 9.93
C SER A 90 3.89 2.24 8.96
N VAL A 91 3.84 3.48 9.47
CA VAL A 91 3.74 4.70 8.64
C VAL A 91 4.95 4.80 7.73
N THR A 92 6.16 4.78 8.30
CA THR A 92 7.42 4.89 7.52
C THR A 92 7.53 3.79 6.45
N SER A 93 7.14 2.55 6.78
CA SER A 93 7.17 1.45 5.82
C SER A 93 6.19 1.65 4.66
N LEU A 94 4.99 2.18 4.92
CA LEU A 94 4.01 2.44 3.88
C LEU A 94 4.40 3.62 2.99
N GLU A 95 4.89 4.71 3.58
CA GLU A 95 5.39 5.87 2.83
C GLU A 95 6.53 5.50 1.89
N THR A 96 7.48 4.72 2.40
CA THR A 96 8.61 4.23 1.61
C THR A 96 8.11 3.38 0.44
N ALA A 97 7.15 2.48 0.69
CA ALA A 97 6.58 1.66 -0.37
C ALA A 97 5.87 2.51 -1.43
N VAL A 98 5.08 3.51 -1.04
CA VAL A 98 4.38 4.41 -1.98
C VAL A 98 5.36 5.20 -2.82
N ALA A 99 6.36 5.84 -2.21
CA ALA A 99 7.35 6.65 -2.92
C ALA A 99 8.16 5.81 -3.93
N GLU A 100 8.52 4.59 -3.57
CA GLU A 100 9.24 3.69 -4.47
C GLU A 100 8.33 3.10 -5.56
N LEU A 101 7.03 2.87 -5.27
CA LEU A 101 6.06 2.45 -6.30
C LEU A 101 5.81 3.55 -7.33
N GLU A 102 5.76 4.82 -6.93
CA GLU A 102 5.71 5.97 -7.83
C GLU A 102 6.89 5.96 -8.80
N ARG A 103 8.11 5.69 -8.31
CA ARG A 103 9.32 5.60 -9.15
C ARG A 103 9.25 4.43 -10.13
N VAL A 104 8.84 3.25 -9.66
CA VAL A 104 8.71 2.07 -10.52
C VAL A 104 7.67 2.30 -11.63
N LEU A 105 6.58 3.01 -11.33
CA LEU A 105 5.58 3.34 -12.34
C LEU A 105 6.14 4.33 -13.38
N ALA A 106 6.82 5.39 -12.93
CA ALA A 106 7.44 6.34 -13.84
C ALA A 106 8.47 5.67 -14.78
N GLU A 107 9.31 4.77 -14.23
CA GLU A 107 10.24 3.95 -15.03
C GLU A 107 9.49 3.10 -16.06
N PHE A 108 8.39 2.43 -15.67
CA PHE A 108 7.59 1.62 -16.58
C PHE A 108 6.92 2.45 -17.69
N GLU A 109 6.39 3.63 -17.36
CA GLU A 109 5.76 4.53 -18.33
C GLU A 109 6.79 5.04 -19.35
N SER A 110 8.00 5.43 -18.91
CA SER A 110 9.08 5.82 -19.84
C SER A 110 9.48 4.72 -20.81
N LEU A 111 9.51 3.46 -20.36
CA LEU A 111 9.85 2.30 -21.20
C LEU A 111 8.72 1.92 -22.18
N ALA A 112 7.49 2.38 -21.94
CA ALA A 112 6.34 2.11 -22.80
C ALA A 112 6.18 3.14 -23.92
N GLU A 113 6.86 4.29 -23.81
CA GLU A 113 6.87 5.38 -24.80
C GLU A 113 7.98 5.22 -25.86
N GLU A 114 8.97 4.35 -25.61
CA GLU A 114 10.06 3.95 -26.54
C GLU A 114 9.67 2.78 -27.45
#